data_AF-A0A0G1YI69-F1
#
_entry.id   AF-A0A0G1YI69-F1
#
_cell.length_a   1.000
_cell.length_b   1.000
_cell.length_c   1.000
_cell.angle_alpha   90.00
_cell.angle_beta   90.00
_cell.angle_gamma   90.00
#
_symmetry.space_group_name_H-M   'P 1'
#
loop_
_entity.id
_entity.type
_entity.pdbx_description
1 polymer ?
#
loop_
_entity_poly.entity_id
_entity_poly.type
_entity_poly.pdbx_seq_one_letter_code
_entity_poly.pdbx_strand_id
1 'polypeptide(L)'
;MVGLDDAQKDKLGLGFAVLDKHGLHLALISQLVKLVHKDRPKVYELRSGNIRVLFGIHNGVYWLLDGFRKKSRQTPPNRLKKAVGRIQSII
;
A
#
# COMPACT_ATOMS: atom_id res chain seq x y z
N MET A 1 7.25 12.09 8.25
CA MET A 1 7.45 10.67 7.90
C MET A 1 7.03 9.81 9.09
N VAL A 2 6.45 8.62 8.91
CA VAL A 2 6.19 7.73 10.06
C VAL A 2 7.53 7.15 10.51
N GLY A 3 7.92 7.35 11.77
CA GLY A 3 9.07 6.65 12.34
C GLY A 3 8.75 5.16 12.47
N LEU A 4 9.59 4.31 11.88
CA LEU A 4 9.46 2.86 11.93
C LEU A 4 10.58 2.29 12.79
N ASP A 5 10.22 1.40 13.72
CA ASP A 5 11.20 0.53 14.40
C ASP A 5 11.66 -0.59 13.45
N ASP A 6 12.71 -1.33 13.84
CA ASP A 6 13.33 -2.33 12.95
C ASP A 6 12.39 -3.50 12.68
N ALA A 7 11.63 -3.95 13.69
CA ALA A 7 10.62 -5.00 13.48
C ALA A 7 9.52 -4.57 12.50
N GLN A 8 9.14 -3.28 12.48
CA GLN A 8 8.21 -2.72 11.50
C GLN A 8 8.83 -2.66 10.11
N LYS A 9 10.12 -2.31 9.98
CA LYS A 9 10.83 -2.32 8.70
C LYS A 9 10.91 -3.74 8.14
N ASP A 10 11.23 -4.74 8.96
CA ASP A 10 11.34 -6.14 8.53
C ASP A 10 10.00 -6.67 8.00
N LYS A 11 8.91 -6.43 8.73
CA LYS A 11 7.57 -6.86 8.30
C LYS A 11 7.10 -6.13 7.04
N LEU A 12 7.50 -4.88 6.83
CA LEU A 12 7.20 -4.17 5.58
C LEU A 12 8.07 -4.71 4.43
N GLY A 13 9.36 -4.94 4.68
CA GLY A 13 10.29 -5.52 3.73
C GLY A 13 9.81 -6.88 3.21
N LEU A 14 9.34 -7.76 4.10
CA LEU A 14 8.73 -9.03 3.72
C LEU A 14 7.51 -8.82 2.81
N GLY A 15 6.65 -7.84 3.13
CA GLY A 15 5.48 -7.52 2.31
C GLY A 15 5.85 -7.05 0.90
N PHE A 16 6.90 -6.24 0.78
CA PHE A 16 7.42 -5.82 -0.52
C PHE A 16 8.07 -6.97 -1.28
N ALA A 17 8.84 -7.83 -0.62
CA ALA A 17 9.45 -9.01 -1.25
C ALA A 17 8.39 -9.95 -1.84
N VAL A 18 7.25 -10.14 -1.15
CA VAL A 18 6.12 -10.91 -1.69
C VAL A 18 5.52 -10.24 -2.93
N LEU A 19 5.33 -8.92 -2.89
CA LEU A 19 4.80 -8.16 -4.03
C LEU A 19 5.73 -8.21 -5.25
N ASP A 20 7.04 -8.13 -5.03
CA ASP A 20 8.05 -8.19 -6.07
C ASP A 20 8.10 -9.58 -6.71
N LYS A 21 8.19 -10.63 -5.88
CA LYS A 21 8.35 -12.01 -6.36
C LYS A 21 7.09 -12.62 -6.96
N HIS A 22 5.91 -12.27 -6.43
CA HIS A 22 4.65 -12.96 -6.75
C HIS A 22 3.57 -12.04 -7.32
N GLY A 23 3.81 -10.73 -7.38
CA GLY A 23 2.85 -9.76 -7.84
C GLY A 23 1.62 -9.62 -6.92
N LEU A 24 0.59 -8.92 -7.44
CA LEU A 24 -0.65 -8.68 -6.70
C LEU A 24 -1.49 -9.93 -6.45
N HIS A 25 -1.40 -10.96 -7.29
CA HIS A 25 -2.30 -12.12 -7.22
C HIS A 25 -2.20 -12.82 -5.87
N LEU A 26 -0.98 -13.20 -5.47
CA LEU A 26 -0.75 -13.88 -4.20
C LEU A 26 -0.96 -12.95 -3.00
N ALA A 27 -0.62 -11.67 -3.15
CA ALA A 27 -0.77 -10.66 -2.09
C ALA A 27 -2.25 -10.37 -1.76
N LEU A 28 -3.16 -10.50 -2.72
CA LEU A 28 -4.60 -10.35 -2.52
C LEU A 28 -5.20 -11.56 -1.78
N ILE A 29 -4.81 -12.78 -2.18
CA ILE A 29 -5.30 -14.03 -1.56
C ILE A 29 -4.87 -14.13 -0.10
N SER A 30 -3.63 -13.77 0.19
CA SER A 30 -3.07 -13.78 1.56
C SER A 30 -3.54 -12.62 2.45
N GLN A 31 -4.43 -11.74 1.95
CA GLN A 31 -4.90 -10.52 2.62
C GLN A 31 -3.78 -9.52 3.03
N LEU A 32 -2.56 -9.75 2.56
CA LEU A 32 -1.42 -8.85 2.71
C LEU A 32 -1.72 -7.51 2.02
N VAL A 33 -2.45 -7.54 0.92
CA VAL A 33 -2.90 -6.36 0.18
C VAL A 33 -4.41 -6.30 0.12
N LYS A 34 -4.95 -5.09 0.21
CA LYS A 34 -6.36 -4.80 -0.07
C LYS A 34 -6.49 -3.76 -1.16
N LEU A 35 -7.34 -3.98 -2.15
CA LEU A 35 -7.80 -2.92 -3.06
C LEU A 35 -8.69 -1.95 -2.28
N VAL A 36 -8.28 -0.67 -2.22
CA VAL A 36 -8.99 0.38 -1.46
C VAL A 36 -9.59 1.47 -2.34
N HIS A 37 -9.14 1.57 -3.61
CA HIS A 37 -9.79 2.36 -4.66
C HIS A 37 -9.82 1.53 -5.95
N LYS A 38 -11.02 1.23 -6.43
CA LYS A 38 -11.24 0.30 -7.56
C LYS A 38 -11.19 0.96 -8.93
N ASP A 39 -11.52 2.25 -8.99
CA ASP A 39 -11.57 3.01 -10.24
C ASP A 39 -10.15 3.36 -10.68
N ARG A 40 -9.92 3.56 -11.99
CA ARG A 40 -8.58 3.90 -12.46
C ARG A 40 -8.25 5.35 -12.11
N PRO A 41 -7.07 5.64 -11.53
CA PRO A 41 -6.04 4.67 -11.14
C PRO A 41 -6.37 3.90 -9.85
N LYS A 42 -6.12 2.58 -9.88
CA LYS A 42 -6.35 1.70 -8.73
C LYS A 42 -5.36 2.03 -7.62
N VAL A 43 -5.84 2.01 -6.38
CA VAL A 43 -5.01 2.16 -5.18
C VAL A 43 -5.19 0.95 -4.28
N TYR A 44 -4.06 0.43 -3.84
CA TYR A 44 -3.94 -0.73 -2.98
C TYR A 44 -3.36 -0.34 -1.62
N GLU A 45 -3.67 -1.11 -0.59
CA GLU A 45 -3.16 -0.97 0.76
C GLU A 45 -2.38 -2.22 1.14
N LEU A 46 -1.06 -2.11 1.30
CA LEU A 46 -0.21 -3.12 1.93
C LEU A 46 -0.40 -3.07 3.45
N ARG A 47 -0.63 -4.24 4.06
CA ARG A 47 -1.05 -4.41 5.46
C ARG A 47 0.02 -5.14 6.24
N SER A 48 0.86 -4.40 6.93
CA SER A 48 1.93 -4.96 7.75
C SER A 48 1.75 -4.57 9.22
N GLY A 49 1.19 -5.49 10.02
CA GLY A 49 0.85 -5.22 11.42
C GLY A 49 -0.07 -3.99 11.57
N ASN A 50 0.44 -2.94 12.22
CA ASN A 50 -0.23 -1.65 12.38
C ASN A 50 0.24 -0.57 11.39
N ILE A 51 1.12 -0.89 10.45
CA ILE A 51 1.53 0.03 9.40
C ILE A 51 0.77 -0.28 8.11
N ARG A 52 0.37 0.77 7.40
CA ARG A 52 -0.28 0.71 6.10
C ARG A 52 0.51 1.53 5.11
N VAL A 53 0.73 0.94 3.94
CA VAL A 53 1.34 1.63 2.80
C VAL A 53 0.34 1.61 1.66
N LEU A 54 -0.07 2.79 1.21
CA LEU A 54 -0.87 2.95 0.02
C LEU A 54 0.06 2.95 -1.18
N PHE A 55 -0.29 2.18 -2.21
CA PHE A 55 0.49 2.12 -3.44
C PHE A 55 -0.40 1.99 -4.67
N GLY A 56 0.13 2.43 -5.80
CA GLY A 56 -0.47 2.28 -7.13
C GLY A 56 0.45 1.48 -8.04
N ILE A 57 -0.07 1.06 -9.20
CA ILE A 57 0.73 0.38 -10.23
C ILE A 57 0.54 1.11 -11.55
N HIS A 58 1.65 1.50 -12.17
CA HIS A 58 1.68 2.10 -13.50
C HIS A 58 2.91 1.61 -14.26
N ASN A 59 2.73 1.19 -15.52
CA ASN A 59 3.79 0.62 -16.38
C ASN A 59 4.61 -0.49 -15.70
N GLY A 60 3.95 -1.37 -14.95
CA GLY A 60 4.60 -2.48 -14.22
C GLY A 60 5.35 -2.07 -12.95
N VAL A 61 5.40 -0.77 -12.62
CA VAL A 61 6.11 -0.23 -11.46
C VAL A 61 5.14 0.03 -10.30
N TYR A 62 5.54 -0.38 -9.10
CA TYR A 62 4.84 -0.06 -7.85
C TYR A 62 5.24 1.31 -7.33
N TRP A 63 4.28 2.22 -7.23
CA TRP A 63 4.49 3.56 -6.69
C TRP A 63 4.01 3.61 -5.24
N LEU A 64 4.91 3.90 -4.30
CA LEU A 64 4.56 4.10 -2.90
C LEU A 64 3.97 5.50 -2.71
N LEU A 65 2.67 5.56 -2.41
CA LEU A 65 1.90 6.80 -2.46
C LEU A 65 1.72 7.45 -1.11
N ASP A 66 1.56 6.70 -0.02
CA ASP A 66 1.49 7.25 1.34
C ASP A 66 1.71 6.15 2.38
N GLY A 67 2.22 6.52 3.57
CA GLY A 67 2.42 5.60 4.68
C GLY A 67 1.80 6.13 5.97
N PHE A 68 1.12 5.27 6.72
CA PHE A 68 0.49 5.66 8.00
C PHE A 68 0.38 4.50 8.98
N ARG A 69 0.37 4.83 10.29
CA ARG A 69 0.01 3.88 11.34
C ARG A 69 -1.52 3.78 11.41
N LYS A 70 -2.06 2.57 11.31
CA LYS A 70 -3.48 2.23 11.44
C LYS A 70 -3.99 2.65 12.82
N LYS A 71 -5.09 3.40 12.83
CA LYS A 71 -5.85 3.75 14.04
C LYS A 71 -7.24 3.12 14.08
N SER A 72 -7.79 2.72 12.94
CA SER A 72 -9.11 2.11 12.82
C SER A 72 -9.12 1.03 11.72
N ARG A 73 -10.22 0.28 11.56
CA ARG A 73 -10.32 -0.80 10.55
C ARG A 73 -10.26 -0.28 9.11
N GLN A 74 -10.72 0.96 8.86
CA GLN A 74 -10.81 1.54 7.53
C GLN A 74 -9.61 2.44 7.21
N THR A 75 -9.25 2.49 5.93
CA THR A 75 -8.26 3.45 5.41
C THR A 75 -8.84 4.86 5.54
N PRO A 76 -8.14 5.82 6.16
CA PRO A 76 -8.66 7.18 6.33
C PRO A 76 -8.95 7.84 4.97
N PRO A 77 -10.12 8.48 4.77
CA PRO A 77 -10.49 9.06 3.49
C PRO A 77 -9.51 10.13 2.96
N ASN A 78 -8.95 10.95 3.85
CA ASN A 78 -7.95 11.95 3.49
C ASN A 78 -6.64 11.34 2.97
N ARG A 79 -6.20 10.23 3.58
CA ARG A 79 -5.03 9.45 3.13
C ARG A 79 -5.29 8.85 1.75
N LEU A 80 -6.49 8.30 1.55
CA LEU A 80 -6.88 7.73 0.26
C LEU A 80 -6.94 8.81 -0.84
N LYS A 81 -7.63 9.94 -0.60
CA LYS A 81 -7.70 11.07 -1.53
C LYS A 81 -6.30 11.55 -1.95
N LYS A 82 -5.38 11.66 -0.97
CA LYS A 82 -3.99 12.02 -1.21
C LYS A 82 -3.25 11.00 -2.07
N ALA A 83 -3.43 9.71 -1.81
CA ALA A 83 -2.81 8.65 -2.60
C ALA A 83 -3.35 8.64 -4.03
N VAL A 84 -4.66 8.73 -4.22
CA VAL A 84 -5.30 8.84 -5.54
C VAL A 84 -4.75 10.04 -6.32
N GLY A 85 -4.69 11.22 -5.71
CA GLY A 85 -4.12 12.41 -6.36
C GLY A 85 -2.63 12.23 -6.76
N ARG A 86 -1.83 11.58 -5.91
CA ARG A 86 -0.41 11.29 -6.20
C ARG A 86 -0.22 10.33 -7.38
N ILE A 87 -1.03 9.29 -7.49
CA ILE A 87 -0.91 8.37 -8.62
C ILE A 87 -1.49 8.97 -9.91
N GLN A 88 -2.52 9.82 -9.81
CA GLN A 88 -3.04 10.58 -10.95
C GLN A 88 -2.01 11.55 -11.53
N SER A 89 -1.13 12.13 -10.71
CA SER A 89 -0.05 13.00 -11.21
C SER A 89 1.11 12.24 -11.88
N ILE A 90 1.12 10.91 -11.81
CA ILE A 90 2.16 10.05 -12.41
C ILE A 90 1.69 9.47 -13.76
N ILE A 91 0.38 9.37 -13.96
CA ILE A 91 -0.26 8.69 -15.10
C ILE A 91 -0.64 9.70 -16.18
#